data_AF-A0A2H5B1A7-F1
#
_entry.id   AF-A0A2H5B1A7-F1
#
_cell.length_a   1.000
_cell.length_b   1.000
_cell.length_c   1.000
_cell.angle_alpha   90.00
_cell.angle_beta   90.00
_cell.angle_gamma   90.00
#
_symmetry.space_group_name_H-M   'P 1'
#
loop_
_entity.id
_entity.type
_entity.pdbx_description
1 polymer ?
#
loop_
_entity_poly.entity_id
_entity_poly.type
_entity_poly.pdbx_seq_one_letter_code
_entity_poly.pdbx_strand_id
1 'polypeptide(L)' 'MSEQNVDNRLYKVVLNHEEQYSIWAADRELPGGWRAEGTEGDRETCLAHIDEVWTDMRPLSLRERMATAG' A
#
# COMPACT_ATOMS: atom_id res chain seq x y z
N MET A 1 -22.58 -1.44 13.54
CA MET A 1 -22.56 -2.39 12.42
C MET A 1 -21.41 -1.94 11.53
N SER A 2 -20.25 -2.57 11.66
CA SER A 2 -19.09 -2.28 10.81
C SER A 2 -18.57 -3.64 10.40
N GLU A 3 -19.02 -4.10 9.23
CA GLU A 3 -18.55 -5.34 8.62
C GLU A 3 -17.08 -5.11 8.24
N GLN A 4 -16.19 -5.37 9.20
CA GLN A 4 -14.76 -5.48 8.95
C GLN A 4 -14.56 -6.77 8.15
N ASN A 5 -14.87 -6.68 6.86
CA ASN A 5 -14.80 -7.76 5.92
C ASN A 5 -13.34 -8.23 5.83
N VAL A 6 -13.05 -9.33 6.51
CA VAL A 6 -11.87 -10.17 6.28
C VAL A 6 -12.07 -10.79 4.90
N ASP A 7 -11.85 -10.00 3.86
CA ASP A 7 -11.74 -10.50 2.50
C ASP A 7 -10.45 -11.35 2.51
N ASN A 8 -10.59 -12.67 2.58
CA ASN A 8 -9.50 -13.66 2.40
C ASN A 8 -9.00 -13.69 0.94
N ARG A 9 -9.03 -12.52 0.29
CA ARG A 9 -8.58 -12.32 -1.07
C ARG A 9 -7.15 -11.81 -1.04
N LEU A 10 -6.37 -12.31 -1.99
CA LEU A 10 -5.05 -11.79 -2.25
C LEU A 10 -5.18 -10.48 -3.01
N TYR A 11 -4.42 -9.50 -2.55
CA TYR A 11 -4.21 -8.21 -3.17
C TYR A 11 -2.76 -8.10 -3.58
N LYS A 12 -2.49 -7.23 -4.55
CA LYS A 12 -1.15 -6.87 -5.00
C LYS A 12 -1.02 -5.36 -4.99
N VAL A 13 0.14 -4.89 -4.56
CA VAL A 13 0.48 -3.48 -4.59
C VAL A 13 0.74 -3.10 -6.04
N VAL A 14 0.01 -2.10 -6.49
CA VAL A 14 0.12 -1.55 -7.84
C VAL A 14 0.50 -0.09 -7.75
N LEU A 15 1.26 0.35 -8.73
CA LEU A 15 1.55 1.75 -8.93
C LEU A 15 1.29 2.16 -10.36
N ASN A 16 0.90 3.42 -10.54
CA ASN A 16 0.76 4.01 -11.86
C ASN A 16 2.03 4.76 -12.26
N HIS A 17 1.94 5.45 -13.40
CA HIS A 17 2.99 6.33 -13.91
C HIS A 17 3.17 7.63 -13.12
N GLU A 18 2.22 7.96 -12.23
CA GLU A 18 2.25 9.11 -11.32
C GLU A 18 2.75 8.73 -9.91
N GLU A 19 3.37 7.55 -9.76
CA GLU A 19 3.93 7.04 -8.51
C GLU A 19 2.89 6.92 -7.37
N GLN A 20 1.62 6.76 -7.73
CA GLN A 20 0.53 6.53 -6.78
C GLN A 20 0.43 5.05 -6.45
N TYR A 21 0.61 4.71 -5.18
CA TYR A 21 0.46 3.36 -4.67
C TYR A 21 -1.01 3.05 -4.38
N SER A 22 -1.47 1.89 -4.81
CA SER A 22 -2.81 1.39 -4.54
C SER A 22 -2.80 -0.13 -4.45
N ILE A 23 -3.87 -0.71 -3.91
CA ILE A 23 -4.03 -2.17 -3.84
C ILE A 23 -5.02 -2.63 -4.92
N TRP A 24 -4.67 -3.71 -5.63
CA TRP A 24 -5.53 -4.34 -6.63
C TRP A 24 -5.73 -5.81 -6.30
N ALA A 25 -6.89 -6.39 -6.66
CA ALA A 25 -7.11 -7.82 -6.44
C ALA A 25 -6.13 -8.64 -7.28
N ALA A 26 -5.41 -9.57 -6.65
CA ALA A 26 -4.40 -10.40 -7.33
C ALA A 26 -5.03 -11.29 -8.42
N ASP A 27 -6.28 -11.73 -8.20
CA ASP A 27 -7.11 -12.52 -9.11
C ASP A 27 -7.60 -11.74 -10.35
N ARG A 28 -7.44 -10.41 -10.38
CA ARG A 28 -7.84 -9.58 -11.53
C ARG A 28 -6.63 -9.16 -12.35
N GLU A 29 -6.85 -9.05 -13.66
CA GLU A 29 -5.91 -8.39 -14.57
C GLU A 29 -5.76 -6.90 -14.22
N LEU A 30 -4.57 -6.36 -14.51
CA LEU A 30 -4.24 -4.98 -14.23
C LEU A 30 -4.76 -4.08 -15.35
N PRO A 31 -5.45 -2.97 -15.03
CA PRO A 31 -5.81 -1.99 -16.05
C PRO A 31 -4.55 -1.34 -16.65
N GLY A 32 -4.63 -0.98 -17.93
CA GLY A 32 -3.52 -0.34 -18.65
C GLY A 32 -3.06 0.94 -17.95
N GLY A 33 -1.75 1.09 -17.77
CA GLY A 33 -1.14 2.21 -17.06
C GLY A 33 -0.87 1.98 -15.57
N TRP A 34 -1.35 0.86 -15.02
CA TRP A 34 -0.97 0.35 -13.70
C TRP A 34 -0.02 -0.84 -13.84
N ARG A 35 0.97 -0.89 -12.97
CA ARG A 35 1.93 -2.00 -12.89
C ARG A 35 1.99 -2.54 -11.47
N ALA A 36 2.10 -3.85 -11.33
CA ALA A 36 2.38 -4.45 -10.03
C ALA A 36 3.79 -4.02 -9.59
N GLU A 37 3.91 -3.62 -8.32
CA GLU A 37 5.18 -3.28 -7.69
C GLU A 37 6.00 -4.55 -7.44
N GLY A 38 5.33 -5.64 -7.06
CA GLY A 38 5.93 -6.94 -6.75
C GLY A 38 5.42 -7.50 -5.42
N THR A 39 4.83 -6.67 -4.57
CA THR A 39 4.24 -7.09 -3.29
C THR A 39 2.83 -7.64 -3.48
N GLU A 40 2.58 -8.86 -2.98
CA GLU A 40 1.28 -9.52 -3.00
C GLU A 40 1.00 -10.16 -1.63
N GLY A 41 -0.25 -10.09 -1.16
CA GLY A 41 -0.63 -10.60 0.14
C GLY A 41 -2.04 -10.21 0.54
N ASP A 42 -2.33 -10.25 1.82
CA ASP A 42 -3.61 -9.79 2.37
C ASP A 42 -3.77 -8.28 2.19
N ARG A 43 -5.01 -7.81 2.30
CA ARG A 43 -5.29 -6.37 2.27
C ARG A 43 -4.46 -5.60 3.30
N GLU A 44 -4.34 -6.12 4.51
CA GLU A 44 -3.61 -5.48 5.61
C GLU A 44 -2.10 -5.45 5.33
N THR A 45 -1.51 -6.56 4.91
CA THR A 45 -0.10 -6.65 4.52
C THR A 45 0.24 -5.70 3.37
N CYS A 46 -0.58 -5.66 2.32
CA CYS A 46 -0.37 -4.74 1.19
C CYS A 46 -0.50 -3.27 1.62
N LEU A 47 -1.46 -2.95 2.49
CA LEU A 47 -1.61 -1.58 3.00
C LEU A 47 -0.48 -1.18 3.94
N ALA A 48 0.02 -2.09 4.79
CA ALA A 48 1.16 -1.85 5.65
C ALA A 48 2.44 -1.64 4.82
N HIS A 49 2.63 -2.44 3.76
CA HIS A 49 3.73 -2.24 2.80
C HIS A 49 3.61 -0.92 2.06
N ILE A 50 2.41 -0.55 1.61
CA ILE A 50 2.19 0.78 1.02
C ILE A 50 2.47 1.86 2.06
N ASP A 51 2.04 1.74 3.31
CA ASP A 51 2.34 2.73 4.35
C ASP A 51 3.87 2.83 4.62
N GLU A 52 4.59 1.71 4.54
CA GLU A 52 6.05 1.62 4.70
C GLU A 52 6.83 2.17 3.49
N VAL A 53 6.41 1.86 2.27
CA VAL A 53 7.08 2.28 1.02
C VAL A 53 6.64 3.68 0.61
N TRP A 54 5.35 3.98 0.73
CA TRP A 54 4.76 5.31 0.61
C TRP A 54 4.89 6.09 1.93
N THR A 55 6.00 5.86 2.65
CA THR A 55 6.36 6.58 3.87
C THR A 55 6.57 8.07 3.64
N ASP A 56 6.82 8.49 2.39
CA ASP A 56 7.00 9.90 2.03
C ASP A 56 5.73 10.49 1.40
N MET A 57 4.67 10.59 2.20
CA MET A 57 3.55 11.49 1.93
C MET A 57 3.63 12.81 2.71
N ARG A 58 4.75 13.05 3.43
CA ARG A 58 5.12 14.32 4.09
C ARG A 58 6.65 14.51 4.03
N PRO A 59 7.16 15.73 3.78
CA PRO A 59 8.60 15.99 3.72
C PRO A 59 9.29 15.63 5.06
N LEU A 60 10.58 15.29 4.98
CA LEU A 60 11.54 14.90 6.04
C LEU A 60 11.32 15.41 7.47
N SER A 61 10.65 16.55 7.69
CA SER A 61 10.42 17.19 8.98
C SER A 61 9.59 16.39 10.00
N LEU A 62 8.83 15.36 9.59
CA LEU A 62 8.11 14.51 10.56
C LEU A 62 8.95 13.32 11.08
N ARG A 63 9.96 12.88 10.30
CA ARG A 63 10.84 11.76 10.66
C ARG A 63 11.71 12.08 11.89
N GLU A 64 12.05 13.34 12.13
CA GLU A 64 12.88 13.72 13.28
C GLU A 64 12.15 13.70 14.63
N ARG A 65 10.81 13.67 14.64
CA ARG A 65 10.04 13.77 15.90
C ARG A 65 9.76 12.43 16.59
N MET A 66 9.89 11.30 15.88
CA MET A 66 9.69 9.96 16.44
C MET A 66 11.00 9.30 16.90
N ALA A 67 12.17 9.78 16.44
CA ALA A 67 13.48 9.31 16.91
C ALA A 67 13.91 9.94 18.26
N THR A 68 13.24 11.01 18.72
CA THR A 68 13.54 11.72 20.00
C THR A 68 12.56 11.36 21.12
N ALA A 69 11.91 10.20 21.04
CA ALA A 69 11.09 9.64 22.13
C ALA A 69 11.73 8.37 22.75
N GLY A 70 13.07 8.32 22.76
CA GLY A 70 13.88 7.33 23.47
C GLY A 70 14.82 8.01 24.45
#